data_AF-A0A8J5QGC3-F1
#
_entry.id   AF-A0A8J5QGC3-F1
#
_cell.length_a   1.000
_cell.length_b   1.000
_cell.length_c   1.000
_cell.angle_alpha   90.00
_cell.angle_beta   90.00
_cell.angle_gamma   90.00
#
_symmetry.space_group_name_H-M   'P 1'
#
loop_
_entity.id
_entity.type
_entity.pdbx_description
1 polymer ?
#
loop_
_entity_poly.entity_id
_entity_poly.type
_entity_poly.pdbx_seq_one_letter_code
_entity_poly.pdbx_strand_id
1 'polypeptide(L)'
;MTSNIEEAKAFLETSKRMNLSILDAQEEYKSQTKLVDPRAIDDEINHKLGILDKLRFTYLESMSREELLRKIDDDDLDIGQSEIRQIEQETTEAEKEYQKLETELYLKVNEHEQDTREILELYKTYESEIQVFKDLLDDAEALENELQSMINSCDPDVSLIIQSKLDQENPTGDFESEIEWNKLQTELEQKQLDELSKQKDEIKAQLREVENEKEEIRKRLLNLKTKAALSANSQDQWSVVEKGTQEYAQFAKHMSEILLLLSAEPKDIKVQQLDSETYQLDVYPYKMSKISVVYTRKFNIISIDGIKDTNKIKQFIHSINSFVPNDSIKFMDLVGSFLAEFIGQ
;
A
#
# COMPACT_ATOMS: atom_id res chain seq x y z
N MET A 1 50.41 -33.36 -17.22
CA MET A 1 49.82 -34.72 -17.39
C MET A 1 49.73 -35.51 -16.08
N THR A 2 50.30 -35.05 -14.96
CA THR A 2 50.20 -35.73 -13.65
C THR A 2 48.92 -35.41 -12.87
N SER A 3 48.31 -34.23 -13.07
CA SER A 3 47.06 -33.82 -12.39
C SER A 3 45.85 -34.71 -12.72
N ASN A 4 45.70 -35.11 -13.98
CA ASN A 4 44.57 -35.96 -14.41
C ASN A 4 44.67 -37.40 -13.88
N ILE A 5 45.87 -37.84 -13.46
CA ILE A 5 46.07 -39.18 -12.89
C ILE A 5 45.68 -39.21 -11.42
N GLU A 6 45.89 -38.11 -10.69
CA GLU A 6 45.45 -37.99 -9.29
C GLU A 6 43.94 -37.81 -9.19
N GLU A 7 43.32 -37.02 -10.05
CA GLU A 7 41.85 -36.93 -10.11
C GLU A 7 41.19 -38.24 -10.54
N ALA A 8 41.78 -38.95 -11.50
CA ALA A 8 41.29 -40.26 -11.90
C ALA A 8 41.45 -41.29 -10.77
N LYS A 9 42.54 -41.24 -9.98
CA LYS A 9 42.71 -42.08 -8.79
C LYS A 9 41.73 -41.74 -7.69
N ALA A 10 41.48 -40.45 -7.44
CA ALA A 10 40.50 -40.01 -6.45
C ALA A 10 39.10 -40.49 -6.83
N PHE A 11 38.73 -40.35 -8.11
CA PHE A 11 37.45 -40.83 -8.66
C PHE A 11 37.33 -42.36 -8.62
N LEU A 12 38.42 -43.10 -8.83
CA LEU A 12 38.43 -44.56 -8.72
C LEU A 12 38.35 -45.03 -7.26
N GLU A 13 38.91 -44.27 -6.30
CA GLU A 13 38.74 -44.53 -4.87
C GLU A 13 37.32 -44.21 -4.37
N THR A 14 36.69 -43.11 -4.83
CA THR A 14 35.27 -42.84 -4.53
C THR A 14 34.35 -43.85 -5.21
N SER A 15 34.66 -44.30 -6.43
CA SER A 15 33.88 -45.31 -7.14
C SER A 15 34.03 -46.71 -6.52
N LYS A 16 35.20 -47.04 -5.95
CA LYS A 16 35.38 -48.25 -5.12
C LYS A 16 34.60 -48.17 -3.81
N ARG A 17 34.49 -46.99 -3.19
CA ARG A 17 33.62 -46.78 -2.01
C ARG A 17 32.13 -46.83 -2.34
N MET A 18 31.73 -46.51 -3.57
CA MET A 18 30.33 -46.58 -4.02
C MET A 18 29.90 -47.98 -4.49
N ASN A 19 30.84 -48.85 -4.86
CA ASN A 19 30.57 -50.27 -5.14
C ASN A 19 30.78 -51.11 -3.87
N LEU A 20 29.99 -50.84 -2.83
CA LEU A 20 29.81 -51.77 -1.72
C LEU A 20 29.07 -53.00 -2.24
N SER A 21 29.82 -54.02 -2.66
CA SER A 21 29.27 -55.33 -2.97
C SER A 21 28.62 -55.90 -1.72
N ILE A 22 27.45 -56.54 -1.85
CA ILE A 22 26.74 -57.20 -0.74
C ILE A 22 27.66 -58.20 -0.01
N LEU A 23 28.64 -58.77 -0.72
CA LEU A 23 29.67 -59.66 -0.17
C LEU A 23 30.65 -58.94 0.77
N ASP A 24 31.06 -57.70 0.45
CA ASP A 24 31.97 -56.91 1.27
C ASP A 24 31.26 -56.43 2.55
N ALA A 25 29.98 -56.06 2.44
CA ALA A 25 29.12 -55.75 3.60
C ALA A 25 28.92 -56.98 4.52
N GLN A 26 28.94 -58.19 3.95
CA GLN A 26 28.79 -59.44 4.71
C GLN A 26 30.08 -59.82 5.47
N GLU A 27 31.25 -59.48 4.94
CA GLU A 27 32.52 -59.61 5.64
C GLU A 27 32.67 -58.56 6.76
N GLU A 28 32.26 -57.32 6.52
CA GLU A 28 32.19 -56.28 7.55
C GLU A 28 31.26 -56.68 8.71
N TYR A 29 30.07 -57.20 8.40
CA TYR A 29 29.11 -57.68 9.40
C TYR A 29 29.67 -58.84 10.23
N LYS A 30 30.40 -59.77 9.62
CA LYS A 30 31.05 -60.88 10.35
C LYS A 30 32.19 -60.40 11.25
N SER A 31 32.93 -59.38 10.84
CA SER A 31 34.02 -58.81 11.64
C SER A 31 33.55 -58.01 12.86
N GLN A 32 32.31 -57.50 12.84
CA GLN A 32 31.66 -56.81 13.97
C GLN A 32 31.02 -57.76 15.01
N THR A 33 31.02 -59.08 14.81
CA THR A 33 30.37 -60.04 15.74
C THR A 33 31.11 -60.30 17.06
N LYS A 34 32.20 -59.59 17.37
CA LYS A 34 32.71 -59.54 18.74
C LYS A 34 31.87 -58.53 19.51
N LEU A 35 30.86 -59.01 20.24
CA LEU A 35 30.08 -58.20 21.18
C LEU A 35 31.02 -57.48 22.15
N VAL A 36 31.24 -56.20 21.88
CA VAL A 36 31.81 -55.24 22.83
C VAL A 36 30.62 -54.51 23.42
N ASP A 37 30.36 -54.78 24.70
CA ASP A 37 29.48 -54.05 25.62
C ASP A 37 27.99 -53.83 25.20
N PRO A 38 26.99 -54.27 25.98
CA PRO A 38 25.57 -54.12 25.64
C PRO A 38 25.10 -52.69 25.37
N ARG A 39 25.80 -51.68 25.93
CA ARG A 39 25.50 -50.25 25.69
C ARG A 39 25.86 -49.80 24.27
N ALA A 40 26.87 -50.41 23.65
CA ALA A 40 27.27 -50.08 22.28
C ALA A 40 26.25 -50.58 21.24
N ILE A 41 25.46 -51.61 21.56
CA ILE A 41 24.41 -52.14 20.69
C ILE A 41 23.25 -51.14 20.59
N ASP A 42 22.83 -50.56 21.70
CA ASP A 42 21.78 -49.53 21.68
C ASP A 42 22.25 -48.28 20.93
N ASP A 43 23.52 -47.89 21.10
CA ASP A 43 24.12 -46.78 20.35
C ASP A 43 24.22 -47.08 18.85
N GLU A 44 24.56 -48.31 18.46
CA GLU A 44 24.62 -48.72 17.07
C GLU A 44 23.22 -48.82 16.44
N ILE A 45 22.23 -49.33 17.18
CA ILE A 45 20.83 -49.34 16.75
C ILE A 45 20.33 -47.90 16.54
N ASN A 46 20.58 -47.00 17.49
CA ASN A 46 20.21 -45.58 17.36
C ASN A 46 20.94 -44.90 16.20
N HIS A 47 22.20 -45.25 15.96
CA HIS A 47 22.96 -44.74 14.82
C HIS A 47 22.37 -45.20 13.48
N LYS A 48 22.02 -46.50 13.35
CA LYS A 48 21.40 -47.04 12.15
C LYS A 48 19.98 -46.50 11.93
N LEU A 49 19.20 -46.30 13.01
CA LEU A 49 17.91 -45.62 12.95
C LEU A 49 18.05 -44.18 12.46
N GLY A 50 19.03 -43.43 12.97
CA GLY A 50 19.32 -42.07 12.49
C GLY A 50 19.74 -42.02 11.01
N ILE A 51 20.44 -43.05 10.51
CA ILE A 51 20.75 -43.16 9.08
C ILE A 51 19.49 -43.47 8.26
N LEU A 52 18.62 -44.37 8.75
CA LEU A 52 17.36 -44.70 8.08
C LEU A 52 16.40 -43.51 8.03
N ASP A 53 16.31 -42.72 9.09
CA ASP A 53 15.48 -41.51 9.12
C ASP A 53 15.99 -40.46 8.14
N LYS A 54 17.32 -40.29 8.04
CA LYS A 54 17.94 -39.42 7.02
C LYS A 54 17.65 -39.93 5.61
N LEU A 55 17.81 -41.24 5.36
CA LEU A 55 17.55 -41.84 4.06
C LEU A 55 16.07 -41.70 3.67
N ARG A 56 15.16 -41.89 4.63
CA ARG A 56 13.72 -41.68 4.47
C ARG A 56 13.41 -40.22 4.15
N PHE A 57 14.02 -39.26 4.84
CA PHE A 57 13.84 -37.84 4.56
C PHE A 57 14.32 -37.48 3.15
N THR A 58 15.52 -37.89 2.76
CA THR A 58 16.07 -37.64 1.43
C THR A 58 15.24 -38.31 0.34
N TYR A 59 14.74 -39.52 0.58
CA TYR A 59 13.85 -40.20 -0.37
C TYR A 59 12.53 -39.46 -0.54
N LEU A 60 11.87 -39.05 0.55
CA LEU A 60 10.65 -38.26 0.51
C LEU A 60 10.87 -36.91 -0.18
N GLU A 61 11.99 -36.24 0.08
CA GLU A 61 12.37 -35.00 -0.58
C GLU A 61 12.56 -35.21 -2.09
N SER A 62 13.27 -36.27 -2.49
CA SER A 62 13.47 -36.60 -3.90
C SER A 62 12.16 -36.93 -4.61
N MET A 63 11.27 -37.71 -4.00
CA MET A 63 9.95 -38.02 -4.55
C MET A 63 9.07 -36.77 -4.64
N SER A 64 9.09 -35.91 -3.63
CA SER A 64 8.31 -34.66 -3.63
C SER A 64 8.81 -33.72 -4.72
N ARG A 65 10.13 -33.64 -4.91
CA ARG A 65 10.76 -32.86 -5.98
C ARG A 65 10.41 -33.41 -7.35
N GLU A 66 10.45 -34.74 -7.52
CA GLU A 66 10.08 -35.40 -8.77
C GLU A 66 8.59 -35.22 -9.08
N GLU A 67 7.71 -35.34 -8.09
CA GLU A 67 6.27 -35.07 -8.24
C GLU A 67 6.00 -33.60 -8.60
N LEU A 68 6.75 -32.66 -8.03
CA LEU A 68 6.64 -31.24 -8.34
C LEU A 68 7.14 -30.93 -9.75
N LEU A 69 8.28 -31.48 -10.16
CA LEU A 69 8.79 -31.36 -11.53
C LEU A 69 7.83 -31.99 -12.54
N ARG A 70 7.23 -33.12 -12.20
CA ARG A 70 6.23 -33.77 -13.06
C ARG A 70 4.95 -32.95 -13.17
N LYS A 71 4.50 -32.30 -12.10
CA LYS A 71 3.38 -31.33 -12.17
C LYS A 71 3.72 -30.13 -13.04
N ILE A 72 4.97 -29.65 -13.00
CA ILE A 72 5.44 -28.57 -13.87
C ILE A 72 5.54 -29.00 -15.34
N ASP A 73 5.90 -30.25 -15.62
CA ASP A 73 5.99 -30.80 -16.99
C ASP A 73 4.63 -31.30 -17.55
N ASP A 74 3.71 -31.78 -16.69
CA ASP A 74 2.38 -32.30 -17.09
C ASP A 74 1.34 -31.18 -17.26
N ASP A 75 1.46 -30.09 -16.50
CA ASP A 75 0.73 -28.85 -16.83
C ASP A 75 1.54 -28.16 -17.93
N ASP A 76 1.01 -28.10 -19.16
CA ASP A 76 1.43 -27.12 -20.18
C ASP A 76 1.18 -25.72 -19.60
N LEU A 77 2.04 -25.28 -18.68
CA LEU A 77 2.12 -23.94 -18.14
C LEU A 77 2.70 -23.08 -19.27
N ASP A 78 1.90 -22.89 -20.31
CA ASP A 78 2.06 -21.83 -21.28
C ASP A 78 1.69 -20.53 -20.56
N ILE A 79 2.54 -20.14 -19.59
CA ILE A 79 2.52 -18.82 -18.98
C ILE A 79 2.86 -17.89 -20.13
N GLY A 80 1.80 -17.41 -20.79
CA GLY A 80 1.95 -16.57 -21.96
C GLY A 80 2.82 -15.37 -21.60
N GLN A 81 3.63 -14.90 -22.54
CA GLN A 81 4.49 -13.72 -22.31
C GLN A 81 3.73 -12.50 -21.76
N SER A 82 2.40 -12.47 -21.93
CA SER A 82 1.51 -11.48 -21.31
C SER A 82 1.43 -11.60 -19.79
N GLU A 83 1.32 -12.81 -19.23
CA GLU A 83 1.25 -13.03 -17.77
C GLU A 83 2.60 -12.74 -17.12
N ILE A 84 3.70 -13.11 -17.79
CA ILE A 84 5.06 -12.77 -17.32
C ILE A 84 5.23 -11.25 -17.27
N ARG A 85 4.83 -10.53 -18.32
CA ARG A 85 4.89 -9.06 -18.34
C ARG A 85 3.99 -8.43 -17.29
N GLN A 86 2.83 -9.01 -17.02
CA GLN A 86 1.94 -8.53 -15.98
C GLN A 86 2.56 -8.70 -14.59
N ILE A 87 3.16 -9.86 -14.30
CA ILE A 87 3.88 -10.12 -13.04
C ILE A 87 5.09 -9.20 -12.91
N GLU A 88 5.86 -8.99 -13.98
CA GLU A 88 6.98 -8.04 -14.00
C GLU A 88 6.49 -6.61 -13.69
N GLN A 89 5.38 -6.19 -14.30
CA GLN A 89 4.82 -4.88 -14.04
C GLN A 89 4.37 -4.74 -12.57
N GLU A 90 3.60 -5.70 -12.05
CA GLU A 90 3.16 -5.74 -10.64
C GLU A 90 4.36 -5.73 -9.68
N THR A 91 5.43 -6.45 -10.01
CA THR A 91 6.66 -6.49 -9.20
C THR A 91 7.38 -5.14 -9.21
N THR A 92 7.50 -4.48 -10.37
CA THR A 92 8.13 -3.15 -10.45
C THR A 92 7.31 -2.05 -9.77
N GLU A 93 5.97 -2.18 -9.78
CA GLU A 93 5.09 -1.27 -9.06
C GLU A 93 5.24 -1.48 -7.54
N ALA A 94 5.26 -2.72 -7.08
CA ALA A 94 5.52 -3.05 -5.69
C ALA A 94 6.90 -2.57 -5.22
N GLU A 95 7.96 -2.76 -6.01
CA GLU A 95 9.31 -2.24 -5.68
C GLU A 95 9.33 -0.72 -5.52
N LYS A 96 8.61 0.02 -6.36
CA LYS A 96 8.48 1.49 -6.24
C LYS A 96 7.72 1.88 -4.96
N GLU A 97 6.68 1.13 -4.59
CA GLU A 97 5.97 1.36 -3.33
C GLU A 97 6.87 1.06 -2.13
N TYR A 98 7.64 -0.02 -2.17
CA TYR A 98 8.61 -0.35 -1.12
C TYR A 98 9.68 0.73 -0.97
N GLN A 99 10.25 1.23 -2.08
CA GLN A 99 11.24 2.32 -2.02
C GLN A 99 10.65 3.61 -1.44
N LYS A 100 9.39 3.94 -1.75
CA LYS A 100 8.71 5.09 -1.13
C LYS A 100 8.49 4.88 0.36
N LEU A 101 8.08 3.68 0.76
CA LEU A 101 7.87 3.37 2.17
C LEU A 101 9.18 3.39 2.95
N GLU A 102 10.26 2.90 2.35
CA GLU A 102 11.60 2.94 2.92
C GLU A 102 12.05 4.39 3.16
N THR A 103 11.88 5.28 2.17
CA THR A 103 12.24 6.69 2.35
C THR A 103 11.37 7.39 3.40
N GLU A 104 10.08 7.09 3.47
CA GLU A 104 9.19 7.60 4.51
C GLU A 104 9.61 7.11 5.91
N LEU A 105 10.02 5.85 6.03
CA LEU A 105 10.54 5.27 7.27
C LEU A 105 11.83 5.97 7.70
N TYR A 106 12.78 6.19 6.80
CA TYR A 106 14.01 6.91 7.11
C TYR A 106 13.74 8.34 7.60
N LEU A 107 12.78 9.03 6.99
CA LEU A 107 12.37 10.37 7.44
C LEU A 107 11.80 10.34 8.85
N LYS A 108 10.87 9.42 9.15
CA LYS A 108 10.29 9.28 10.50
C LYS A 108 11.32 8.88 11.55
N VAL A 109 12.26 8.00 11.22
CA VAL A 109 13.35 7.64 12.12
C VAL A 109 14.20 8.86 12.44
N ASN A 110 14.53 9.68 11.44
CA ASN A 110 15.32 10.88 11.65
C ASN A 110 14.56 11.95 12.47
N GLU A 111 13.25 12.10 12.25
CA GLU A 111 12.39 12.94 13.11
C GLU A 111 12.41 12.44 14.56
N HIS A 112 12.23 11.14 14.80
CA HIS A 112 12.31 10.58 16.14
C HIS A 112 13.70 10.73 16.78
N GLU A 113 14.77 10.61 16.02
CA GLU A 113 16.13 10.87 16.52
C GLU A 113 16.35 12.35 16.88
N GLN A 114 15.69 13.27 16.19
CA GLN A 114 15.70 14.68 16.55
C GLN A 114 14.89 14.92 17.83
N ASP A 115 13.66 14.43 17.90
CA ASP A 115 12.80 14.53 19.09
C ASP A 115 13.52 13.96 20.33
N THR A 116 14.18 12.82 20.18
CA THR A 116 14.91 12.17 21.28
C THR A 116 16.08 13.03 21.74
N ARG A 117 16.78 13.71 20.82
CA ARG A 117 17.85 14.66 21.17
C ARG A 117 17.31 15.86 21.93
N GLU A 118 16.21 16.45 21.45
CA GLU A 118 15.56 17.59 22.11
C GLU A 118 15.09 17.22 23.52
N ILE A 119 14.49 16.04 23.68
CA ILE A 119 14.09 15.51 24.99
C ILE A 119 15.30 15.33 25.92
N LEU A 120 16.41 14.78 25.43
CA LEU A 120 17.62 14.63 26.24
C LEU A 120 18.20 15.98 26.67
N GLU A 121 18.17 16.99 25.82
CA GLU A 121 18.59 18.35 26.16
C GLU A 121 17.68 18.98 27.23
N LEU A 122 16.37 18.79 27.12
CA LEU A 122 15.40 19.22 28.13
C LEU A 122 15.65 18.52 29.47
N TYR A 123 15.86 17.20 29.47
CA TYR A 123 16.17 16.45 30.69
C TYR A 123 17.46 16.94 31.35
N LYS A 124 18.50 17.20 30.57
CA LYS A 124 19.77 17.74 31.08
C LYS A 124 19.58 19.13 31.70
N THR A 125 18.75 19.97 31.08
CA THR A 125 18.40 21.29 31.62
C THR A 125 17.67 21.14 32.95
N TYR A 126 16.66 20.28 33.00
CA TYR A 126 15.89 20.01 34.21
C TYR A 126 16.75 19.43 35.34
N GLU A 127 17.68 18.52 35.03
CA GLU A 127 18.62 17.98 36.01
C GLU A 127 19.54 19.07 36.58
N SER A 128 19.99 20.01 35.74
CA SER A 128 20.76 21.17 36.21
C SER A 128 19.94 22.11 37.09
N GLU A 129 18.68 22.37 36.75
CA GLU A 129 17.77 23.18 37.57
C GLU A 129 17.50 22.52 38.91
N ILE A 130 17.26 21.20 38.94
CA ILE A 130 17.11 20.43 40.18
C ILE A 130 18.36 20.57 41.05
N GLN A 131 19.56 20.51 40.46
CA GLN A 131 20.78 20.67 41.23
C GLN A 131 20.87 22.06 41.85
N VAL A 132 20.55 23.12 41.08
CA VAL A 132 20.49 24.49 41.61
C VAL A 132 19.46 24.60 42.73
N PHE A 133 18.29 23.98 42.60
CA PHE A 133 17.29 23.98 43.68
C PHE A 133 17.75 23.24 44.93
N LYS A 134 18.49 22.13 44.79
CA LYS A 134 19.09 21.42 45.92
C LYS A 134 20.15 22.27 46.61
N ASP A 135 21.04 22.88 45.83
CA ASP A 135 22.08 23.76 46.37
C ASP A 135 21.44 24.96 47.13
N LEU A 136 20.36 25.54 46.59
CA LEU A 136 19.60 26.60 47.25
C LEU A 136 18.92 26.12 48.55
N LEU A 137 18.42 24.89 48.56
CA LEU A 137 17.80 24.30 49.75
C LEU A 137 18.84 24.05 50.85
N ASP A 138 20.01 23.55 50.47
CA ASP A 138 21.15 23.35 51.37
C ASP A 138 21.64 24.70 51.94
N ASP A 139 21.70 25.75 51.11
CA ASP A 139 22.01 27.12 51.54
C ASP A 139 20.94 27.68 52.50
N ALA A 140 19.66 27.42 52.24
CA ALA A 140 18.57 27.82 53.13
C ALA A 140 18.65 27.09 54.47
N GLU A 141 18.90 25.79 54.49
CA GLU A 141 19.09 25.00 55.70
C GLU A 141 20.33 25.48 56.48
N ALA A 142 21.41 25.84 55.79
CA ALA A 142 22.60 26.42 56.42
C ALA A 142 22.30 27.77 57.08
N LEU A 143 21.54 28.65 56.41
CA LEU A 143 21.11 29.93 56.96
C LEU A 143 20.15 29.76 58.14
N GLU A 144 19.20 28.84 58.07
CA GLU A 144 18.31 28.50 59.18
C GLU A 144 19.10 28.03 60.40
N ASN A 145 20.07 27.13 60.21
CA ASN A 145 20.96 26.65 61.25
C ASN A 145 21.82 27.78 61.85
N GLU A 146 22.34 28.69 61.02
CA GLU A 146 23.10 29.86 61.49
C GLU A 146 22.20 30.79 62.32
N LEU A 147 20.99 31.07 61.84
CA LEU A 147 20.00 31.91 62.53
C LEU A 147 19.61 31.28 63.88
N GLN A 148 19.38 29.97 63.89
CA GLN A 148 19.06 29.22 65.10
C GLN A 148 20.24 29.17 66.08
N SER A 149 21.47 29.10 65.59
CA SER A 149 22.68 29.23 66.42
C SER A 149 22.82 30.63 67.03
N MET A 150 22.50 31.68 66.28
CA MET A 150 22.49 33.06 66.77
C MET A 150 21.41 33.27 67.82
N ILE A 151 20.20 32.76 67.60
CA ILE A 151 19.09 32.78 68.58
C ILE A 151 19.51 32.09 69.88
N ASN A 152 20.10 30.89 69.78
CA ASN A 152 20.56 30.12 70.95
C ASN A 152 21.73 30.78 71.70
N SER A 153 22.48 31.68 71.05
CA SER A 153 23.57 32.44 71.65
C SER A 153 23.15 33.75 72.32
N CYS A 154 21.89 34.19 72.12
CA CYS A 154 21.32 35.35 72.79
C CYS A 154 20.85 35.03 74.22
N ASP A 155 20.70 36.08 75.05
CA ASP A 155 20.09 35.94 76.37
C ASP A 155 18.69 35.29 76.28
N PRO A 156 18.32 34.41 77.23
CA PRO A 156 17.12 33.57 77.14
C PRO A 156 15.81 34.37 77.00
N ASP A 157 15.72 35.57 77.58
CA ASP A 157 14.56 36.46 77.45
C ASP A 157 14.45 37.09 76.05
N VAL A 158 15.58 37.29 75.35
CA VAL A 158 15.62 37.85 73.99
C VAL A 158 15.38 36.75 72.95
N SER A 159 15.89 35.54 73.18
CA SER A 159 15.63 34.35 72.35
C SER A 159 14.13 34.04 72.25
N LEU A 160 13.40 34.11 73.37
CA LEU A 160 11.96 33.87 73.44
C LEU A 160 11.14 34.90 72.66
N ILE A 161 11.56 36.17 72.67
CA ILE A 161 10.93 37.24 71.90
C ILE A 161 11.19 37.04 70.40
N ILE A 162 12.40 36.68 70.00
CA ILE A 162 12.76 36.44 68.59
C ILE A 162 12.01 35.24 68.02
N GLN A 163 11.95 34.11 68.74
CA GLN A 163 11.15 32.94 68.34
C GLN A 163 9.66 33.28 68.22
N SER A 164 9.10 34.01 69.19
CA SER A 164 7.69 34.43 69.12
C SER A 164 7.36 35.34 67.93
N LYS A 165 8.36 36.06 67.40
CA LYS A 165 8.20 36.91 66.21
C LYS A 165 8.40 36.14 64.90
N LEU A 166 9.36 35.21 64.84
CA LEU A 166 9.50 34.30 63.69
C LEU A 166 8.24 33.45 63.49
N ASP A 167 7.64 32.96 64.58
CA ASP A 167 6.38 32.21 64.53
C ASP A 167 5.17 33.07 64.14
N GLN A 168 5.26 34.40 64.32
CA GLN A 168 4.23 35.37 63.89
C GLN A 168 4.43 35.86 62.45
N GLU A 169 5.66 35.84 61.93
CA GLU A 169 6.01 36.24 60.56
C GLU A 169 5.98 35.08 59.56
N ASN A 170 5.81 33.82 59.99
CA ASN A 170 5.36 32.75 59.11
C ASN A 170 3.91 33.05 58.66
N PRO A 171 3.68 33.59 57.45
CA PRO A 171 2.35 33.85 56.99
C PRO A 171 1.86 32.52 56.38
N THR A 172 1.41 31.62 57.24
CA THR A 172 0.62 30.44 56.80
C THR A 172 -0.62 30.82 55.98
N GLY A 173 -0.94 32.12 55.85
CA GLY A 173 -2.05 32.65 55.05
C GLY A 173 -1.83 32.78 53.54
N ASP A 174 -0.59 32.68 53.02
CA ASP A 174 -0.36 32.75 51.56
C ASP A 174 -0.22 31.36 50.93
N PHE A 175 0.35 30.40 51.67
CA PHE A 175 0.48 29.02 51.22
C PHE A 175 -0.87 28.32 51.00
N GLU A 176 -1.85 28.58 51.86
CA GLU A 176 -3.18 27.94 51.75
C GLU A 176 -3.95 28.48 50.54
N SER A 177 -3.80 29.77 50.26
CA SER A 177 -4.33 30.45 49.08
C SER A 177 -3.67 29.96 47.78
N GLU A 178 -2.36 29.74 47.80
CA GLU A 178 -1.58 29.23 46.67
C GLU A 178 -1.81 27.72 46.44
N ILE A 179 -2.04 26.95 47.51
CA ILE A 179 -2.50 25.55 47.43
C ILE A 179 -3.89 25.46 46.82
N GLU A 180 -4.83 26.34 47.21
CA GLU A 180 -6.16 26.40 46.59
C GLU A 180 -6.10 26.81 45.12
N TRP A 181 -5.24 27.77 44.78
CA TRP A 181 -5.05 28.20 43.40
C TRP A 181 -4.43 27.10 42.53
N ASN A 182 -3.41 26.40 43.03
CA ASN A 182 -2.80 25.25 42.34
C ASN A 182 -3.77 24.07 42.21
N LYS A 183 -4.63 23.82 43.21
CA LYS A 183 -5.72 22.83 43.12
C LYS A 183 -6.73 23.21 42.04
N LEU A 184 -7.10 24.48 41.96
CA LEU A 184 -8.02 24.96 40.93
C LEU A 184 -7.42 24.85 39.53
N GLN A 185 -6.13 25.15 39.38
CA GLN A 185 -5.44 25.01 38.09
C GLN A 185 -5.32 23.53 37.69
N THR A 186 -4.93 22.64 38.60
CA THR A 186 -4.87 21.20 38.32
C THR A 186 -6.25 20.63 37.98
N GLU A 187 -7.33 21.08 38.63
CA GLU A 187 -8.70 20.70 38.24
C GLU A 187 -9.09 21.21 36.84
N LEU A 188 -8.65 22.40 36.46
CA LEU A 188 -8.87 22.97 35.12
C LEU A 188 -8.13 22.16 34.05
N GLU A 189 -6.86 21.86 34.31
CA GLU A 189 -6.02 21.03 33.43
C GLU A 189 -6.58 19.61 33.33
N GLN A 190 -7.05 19.03 34.43
CA GLN A 190 -7.71 17.72 34.44
C GLN A 190 -8.97 17.72 33.57
N LYS A 191 -9.81 18.76 33.67
CA LYS A 191 -11.01 18.92 32.82
C LYS A 191 -10.65 19.07 31.35
N GLN A 192 -9.59 19.81 31.03
CA GLN A 192 -9.10 19.92 29.66
C GLN A 192 -8.56 18.59 29.13
N LEU A 193 -7.87 17.82 29.97
CA LEU A 193 -7.38 16.48 29.64
C LEU A 193 -8.53 15.51 29.38
N ASP A 194 -9.58 15.56 30.20
CA ASP A 194 -10.78 14.74 30.04
C ASP A 194 -11.52 15.08 28.74
N GLU A 195 -11.63 16.38 28.41
CA GLU A 195 -12.22 16.86 27.15
C GLU A 195 -11.41 16.38 25.93
N LEU A 196 -10.08 16.50 25.98
CA LEU A 196 -9.17 16.00 24.95
C LEU A 196 -9.23 14.48 24.82
N SER A 197 -9.33 13.76 25.94
CA SER A 197 -9.50 12.30 25.93
C SER A 197 -10.80 11.90 25.25
N LYS A 198 -11.90 12.61 25.53
CA LYS A 198 -13.20 12.38 24.90
C LYS A 198 -13.14 12.64 23.39
N GLN A 199 -12.51 13.74 22.96
CA GLN A 199 -12.28 14.03 21.54
C GLN A 199 -11.44 12.95 20.86
N LYS A 200 -10.40 12.46 21.53
CA LYS A 200 -9.55 11.37 21.03
C LYS A 200 -10.35 10.07 20.83
N ASP A 201 -11.23 9.74 21.77
CA ASP A 201 -12.08 8.55 21.66
C ASP A 201 -13.14 8.70 20.56
N GLU A 202 -13.67 9.90 20.35
CA GLU A 202 -14.59 10.20 19.24
C GLU A 202 -13.90 10.08 17.87
N ILE A 203 -12.69 10.63 17.73
CA ILE A 203 -11.87 10.46 16.51
C ILE A 203 -11.54 8.99 16.26
N LYS A 204 -11.21 8.21 17.31
CA LYS A 204 -10.98 6.76 17.18
C LYS A 204 -12.24 6.02 16.73
N ALA A 205 -13.41 6.42 17.19
CA ALA A 205 -14.67 5.83 16.75
C ALA A 205 -14.93 6.11 15.27
N GLN A 206 -14.72 7.36 14.83
CA GLN A 206 -14.82 7.74 13.41
C GLN A 206 -13.81 6.98 12.53
N LEU A 207 -12.58 6.80 13.00
CA LEU A 207 -11.56 6.00 12.30
C LEU A 207 -12.01 4.56 12.08
N ARG A 208 -12.58 3.92 13.11
CA ARG A 208 -13.13 2.56 12.98
C ARG A 208 -14.29 2.48 11.98
N GLU A 209 -15.14 3.50 11.94
CA GLU A 209 -16.23 3.58 10.98
C GLU A 209 -15.70 3.65 9.54
N VAL A 210 -14.74 4.54 9.28
CA VAL A 210 -14.07 4.67 7.98
C VAL A 210 -13.35 3.38 7.57
N GLU A 211 -12.69 2.69 8.52
CA GLU A 211 -12.05 1.41 8.25
C GLU A 211 -13.07 0.33 7.85
N ASN A 212 -14.22 0.28 8.53
CA ASN A 212 -15.30 -0.63 8.17
C ASN A 212 -15.86 -0.33 6.77
N GLU A 213 -16.07 0.94 6.43
CA GLU A 213 -16.51 1.36 5.09
C GLU A 213 -15.49 0.97 4.01
N LYS A 214 -14.20 1.20 4.27
CA LYS A 214 -13.11 0.80 3.37
C LYS A 214 -13.11 -0.71 3.12
N GLU A 215 -13.33 -1.51 4.17
CA GLU A 215 -13.39 -2.96 4.04
C GLU A 215 -14.65 -3.42 3.30
N GLU A 216 -15.78 -2.75 3.49
CA GLU A 216 -17.00 -3.01 2.72
C GLU A 216 -16.80 -2.68 1.22
N ILE A 217 -16.15 -1.57 0.90
CA ILE A 217 -15.80 -1.19 -0.47
C ILE A 217 -14.86 -2.23 -1.08
N ARG A 218 -13.85 -2.72 -0.34
CA ARG A 218 -12.97 -3.81 -0.79
C ARG A 218 -13.73 -5.08 -1.10
N LYS A 219 -14.66 -5.50 -0.24
CA LYS A 219 -15.52 -6.66 -0.48
C LYS A 219 -16.41 -6.46 -1.71
N ARG A 220 -16.97 -5.27 -1.91
CA ARG A 220 -17.75 -4.94 -3.12
C ARG A 220 -16.89 -5.00 -4.38
N LEU A 221 -15.67 -4.47 -4.34
CA LEU A 221 -14.71 -4.56 -5.45
C LEU A 221 -14.32 -6.00 -5.74
N LEU A 222 -14.06 -6.81 -4.73
CA LEU A 222 -13.77 -8.23 -4.92
C LEU A 222 -14.96 -8.95 -5.55
N ASN A 223 -16.18 -8.72 -5.04
CA ASN A 223 -17.40 -9.29 -5.61
C ASN A 223 -17.66 -8.84 -7.05
N LEU A 224 -17.31 -7.60 -7.40
CA LEU A 224 -17.39 -7.10 -8.78
C LEU A 224 -16.34 -7.76 -9.67
N LYS A 225 -15.10 -7.90 -9.19
CA LYS A 225 -14.03 -8.61 -9.91
C LYS A 225 -14.39 -10.08 -10.13
N THR A 226 -14.93 -10.77 -9.12
CA THR A 226 -15.37 -12.16 -9.27
C THR A 226 -16.57 -12.27 -10.20
N LYS A 227 -17.51 -11.32 -10.17
CA LYS A 227 -18.63 -11.28 -11.13
C LYS A 227 -18.16 -11.02 -12.56
N ALA A 228 -17.17 -10.15 -12.75
CA ALA A 228 -16.56 -9.90 -14.06
C ALA A 228 -15.79 -11.14 -14.56
N ALA A 229 -15.07 -11.84 -13.69
CA ALA A 229 -14.40 -13.09 -14.02
C ALA A 229 -15.39 -14.22 -14.34
N LEU A 230 -16.51 -14.31 -13.61
CA LEU A 230 -17.59 -15.26 -13.88
C LEU A 230 -18.34 -14.94 -15.19
N SER A 231 -18.47 -13.66 -15.55
CA SER A 231 -19.03 -13.28 -16.86
C SER A 231 -18.04 -13.55 -18.00
N ALA A 232 -16.73 -13.38 -17.77
CA ALA A 232 -15.69 -13.76 -18.73
C ALA A 232 -15.63 -15.28 -18.97
N ASN A 233 -15.91 -16.11 -17.95
CA ASN A 233 -16.01 -17.56 -18.09
C ASN A 233 -17.34 -18.05 -18.71
N SER A 234 -18.31 -17.18 -18.93
CA SER A 234 -19.58 -17.50 -19.62
C SER A 234 -19.54 -17.13 -21.12
N GLN A 235 -18.36 -16.75 -21.62
CA GLN A 235 -18.13 -16.12 -22.91
C GLN A 235 -17.91 -17.10 -24.08
N ASP A 236 -18.46 -18.31 -23.98
CA ASP A 236 -18.53 -19.26 -25.10
C ASP A 236 -19.92 -19.32 -25.78
N GLN A 237 -20.92 -18.58 -25.30
CA GLN A 237 -22.29 -18.65 -25.85
C GLN A 237 -22.94 -17.32 -26.27
N TRP A 238 -22.30 -16.16 -26.09
CA TRP A 238 -22.93 -14.84 -26.31
C TRP A 238 -22.21 -13.91 -27.31
N SER A 239 -21.26 -14.44 -28.10
CA SER A 239 -20.35 -13.65 -28.96
C SER A 239 -20.99 -12.88 -30.13
N VAL A 240 -22.30 -12.97 -30.33
CA VAL A 240 -23.01 -12.25 -31.42
C VAL A 240 -23.71 -10.98 -30.93
N VAL A 241 -23.99 -10.83 -29.62
CA VAL A 241 -24.77 -9.68 -29.10
C VAL A 241 -23.87 -8.58 -28.48
N GLU A 242 -22.66 -8.94 -28.03
CA GLU A 242 -21.76 -7.99 -27.36
C GLU A 242 -21.04 -7.01 -28.30
N LYS A 243 -20.78 -7.37 -29.57
CA LYS A 243 -20.11 -6.44 -30.51
C LYS A 243 -20.93 -5.16 -30.71
N GLY A 244 -22.24 -5.28 -30.94
CA GLY A 244 -23.10 -4.10 -31.12
C GLY A 244 -23.27 -3.25 -29.86
N THR A 245 -23.20 -3.85 -28.67
CA THR A 245 -23.37 -3.13 -27.39
C THR A 245 -22.07 -2.50 -26.89
N GLN A 246 -20.91 -3.12 -27.13
CA GLN A 246 -19.60 -2.47 -26.93
C GLN A 246 -19.36 -1.34 -27.92
N GLU A 247 -19.71 -1.53 -29.20
CA GLU A 247 -19.64 -0.46 -30.22
C GLU A 247 -20.55 0.71 -29.83
N TYR A 248 -21.76 0.42 -29.31
CA TYR A 248 -22.67 1.46 -28.81
C TYR A 248 -22.16 2.16 -27.54
N ALA A 249 -21.55 1.45 -26.60
CA ALA A 249 -20.99 2.04 -25.39
C ALA A 249 -19.76 2.92 -25.69
N GLN A 250 -18.91 2.48 -26.62
CA GLN A 250 -17.78 3.27 -27.11
C GLN A 250 -18.26 4.49 -27.90
N PHE A 251 -19.31 4.34 -28.72
CA PHE A 251 -20.00 5.44 -29.39
C PHE A 251 -20.55 6.46 -28.39
N ALA A 252 -21.26 6.02 -27.35
CA ALA A 252 -21.85 6.91 -26.34
C ALA A 252 -20.77 7.68 -25.56
N LYS A 253 -19.64 7.03 -25.26
CA LYS A 253 -18.49 7.68 -24.61
C LYS A 253 -17.86 8.74 -25.52
N HIS A 254 -17.56 8.41 -26.77
CA HIS A 254 -16.95 9.35 -27.72
C HIS A 254 -17.89 10.51 -28.08
N MET A 255 -19.19 10.24 -28.24
CA MET A 255 -20.18 11.31 -28.45
C MET A 255 -20.25 12.24 -27.25
N SER A 256 -20.11 11.72 -26.03
CA SER A 256 -20.04 12.54 -24.82
C SER A 256 -18.77 13.41 -24.78
N GLU A 257 -17.64 12.91 -25.27
CA GLU A 257 -16.38 13.67 -25.40
C GLU A 257 -16.46 14.76 -26.50
N ILE A 258 -17.08 14.46 -27.65
CA ILE A 258 -17.34 15.45 -28.72
C ILE A 258 -18.34 16.52 -28.23
N LEU A 259 -19.38 16.12 -27.48
CA LEU A 259 -20.34 17.04 -26.85
C LEU A 259 -19.65 18.02 -25.87
N LEU A 260 -18.72 17.51 -25.06
CA LEU A 260 -17.89 18.32 -24.16
C LEU A 260 -17.02 19.32 -24.93
N LEU A 261 -16.41 18.89 -26.04
CA LEU A 261 -15.60 19.75 -26.92
C LEU A 261 -16.41 20.87 -27.59
N LEU A 262 -17.67 20.59 -27.94
CA LEU A 262 -18.56 21.55 -28.59
C LEU A 262 -19.17 22.59 -27.63
N SER A 263 -18.89 22.53 -26.33
CA SER A 263 -19.52 23.38 -25.29
C SER A 263 -21.06 23.42 -25.40
N ALA A 264 -21.65 22.38 -25.99
CA ALA A 264 -23.07 22.26 -26.19
C ALA A 264 -23.63 21.45 -25.02
N GLU A 265 -24.68 21.94 -24.36
CA GLU A 265 -25.37 21.10 -23.39
C GLU A 265 -25.91 19.86 -24.12
N PRO A 266 -25.93 18.67 -23.50
CA PRO A 266 -26.43 17.43 -24.13
C PRO A 266 -27.91 17.50 -24.59
N LYS A 267 -28.62 18.61 -24.32
CA LYS A 267 -29.95 18.92 -24.84
C LYS A 267 -29.97 19.38 -26.31
N ASP A 268 -28.80 19.71 -26.87
CA ASP A 268 -28.66 20.39 -28.16
C ASP A 268 -28.22 19.47 -29.30
N ILE A 269 -28.12 18.15 -29.07
CA ILE A 269 -27.85 17.16 -30.12
C ILE A 269 -28.96 16.12 -30.18
N LYS A 270 -29.53 15.92 -31.37
CA LYS A 270 -30.55 14.90 -31.63
C LYS A 270 -30.12 14.01 -32.79
N VAL A 271 -30.07 12.70 -32.56
CA VAL A 271 -29.90 11.72 -33.63
C VAL A 271 -31.27 11.11 -33.92
N GLN A 272 -31.71 11.20 -35.17
CA GLN A 272 -32.96 10.60 -35.63
C GLN A 272 -32.68 9.64 -36.78
N GLN A 273 -33.33 8.48 -36.76
CA GLN A 273 -33.32 7.58 -37.91
C GLN A 273 -34.43 8.02 -38.87
N LEU A 274 -34.07 8.32 -40.13
CA LEU A 274 -35.03 8.74 -41.16
C LEU A 274 -35.64 7.51 -41.86
N ASP A 275 -34.78 6.60 -42.35
CA ASP A 275 -35.16 5.34 -42.99
C ASP A 275 -34.32 4.16 -42.46
N SER A 276 -34.53 2.95 -43.00
CA SER A 276 -33.76 1.75 -42.62
C SER A 276 -32.25 1.87 -42.87
N GLU A 277 -31.83 2.82 -43.73
CA GLU A 277 -30.43 2.98 -44.16
C GLU A 277 -29.90 4.41 -43.97
N THR A 278 -30.69 5.35 -43.43
CA THR A 278 -30.33 6.77 -43.31
C THR A 278 -30.57 7.31 -41.89
N TYR A 279 -29.62 8.10 -41.43
CA TYR A 279 -29.60 8.73 -40.11
C TYR A 279 -29.36 10.23 -40.25
N GLN A 280 -29.98 11.01 -39.38
CA GLN A 280 -29.85 12.45 -39.32
C GLN A 280 -29.30 12.86 -37.95
N LEU A 281 -28.18 13.57 -37.95
CA LEU A 281 -27.59 14.19 -36.78
C LEU A 281 -27.92 15.69 -36.80
N ASP A 282 -28.73 16.12 -35.87
CA ASP A 282 -29.10 17.51 -35.66
C ASP A 282 -28.29 18.09 -34.50
N VAL A 283 -27.58 19.18 -34.75
CA VAL A 283 -26.82 19.94 -33.76
C VAL A 283 -27.40 21.35 -33.68
N TYR A 284 -27.62 21.83 -32.46
CA TYR A 284 -28.14 23.16 -32.14
C TYR A 284 -27.06 23.99 -31.40
N PRO A 285 -26.08 24.56 -32.11
CA PRO A 285 -25.05 25.36 -31.46
C PRO A 285 -25.67 26.63 -30.85
N TYR A 286 -25.19 27.04 -29.66
CA TYR A 286 -25.69 28.23 -28.97
C TYR A 286 -25.56 29.47 -29.88
N LYS A 287 -26.72 30.08 -30.22
CA LYS A 287 -26.88 31.25 -31.13
C LYS A 287 -26.77 31.00 -32.64
N MET A 288 -26.67 29.75 -33.11
CA MET A 288 -26.68 29.43 -34.55
C MET A 288 -27.97 28.72 -34.99
N SER A 289 -28.23 28.77 -36.30
CA SER A 289 -29.26 27.97 -36.94
C SER A 289 -28.90 26.48 -36.85
N LYS A 290 -29.93 25.62 -36.73
CA LYS A 290 -29.80 24.16 -36.70
C LYS A 290 -28.87 23.66 -37.83
N ILE A 291 -27.84 22.90 -37.47
CA ILE A 291 -27.00 22.17 -38.43
C ILE A 291 -27.50 20.72 -38.49
N SER A 292 -27.87 20.25 -39.67
CA SER A 292 -28.38 18.88 -39.88
C SER A 292 -27.45 18.13 -40.82
N VAL A 293 -26.86 17.03 -40.36
CA VAL A 293 -25.99 16.15 -41.15
C VAL A 293 -26.73 14.84 -41.41
N VAL A 294 -27.02 14.54 -42.68
CA VAL A 294 -27.68 13.29 -43.09
C VAL A 294 -26.64 12.32 -43.61
N TYR A 295 -26.58 11.11 -43.05
CA TYR A 295 -25.61 10.09 -43.40
C TYR A 295 -26.25 8.70 -43.53
N THR A 296 -25.58 7.80 -44.27
CA THR A 296 -26.03 6.42 -44.49
C THR A 296 -25.49 5.46 -43.43
N ARG A 297 -26.06 4.26 -43.34
CA ARG A 297 -25.55 3.16 -42.49
C ARG A 297 -24.08 2.78 -42.77
N LYS A 298 -23.58 3.09 -43.97
CA LYS A 298 -22.17 2.93 -44.36
C LYS A 298 -21.33 4.18 -44.13
N PHE A 299 -21.81 5.12 -43.31
CA PHE A 299 -21.11 6.34 -42.94
C PHE A 299 -20.75 7.25 -44.13
N ASN A 300 -21.55 7.24 -45.21
CA ASN A 300 -21.45 8.25 -46.26
C ASN A 300 -22.38 9.43 -45.97
N ILE A 301 -21.90 10.66 -46.13
CA ILE A 301 -22.69 11.89 -45.96
C ILE A 301 -23.47 12.18 -47.24
N ILE A 302 -24.79 12.34 -47.10
CA ILE A 302 -25.72 12.67 -48.19
C ILE A 302 -25.87 14.19 -48.31
N SER A 303 -26.13 14.87 -47.19
CA SER A 303 -26.32 16.33 -47.16
C SER A 303 -25.93 16.91 -45.81
N ILE A 304 -25.52 18.18 -45.83
CA ILE A 304 -25.28 19.00 -44.64
C ILE A 304 -26.05 20.30 -44.83
N ASP A 305 -27.03 20.55 -43.98
CA ASP A 305 -27.86 21.74 -43.98
C ASP A 305 -27.52 22.63 -42.79
N GLY A 306 -27.60 23.96 -42.95
CA GLY A 306 -27.37 24.94 -41.87
C GLY A 306 -26.03 25.68 -41.90
N ILE A 307 -25.09 25.26 -42.76
CA ILE A 307 -23.79 25.93 -42.96
C ILE A 307 -23.82 26.75 -44.27
N LYS A 308 -23.39 28.01 -44.23
CA LYS A 308 -23.44 28.94 -45.39
C LYS A 308 -22.36 28.68 -46.44
N ASP A 309 -21.24 28.06 -46.07
CA ASP A 309 -20.11 27.82 -46.97
C ASP A 309 -20.28 26.53 -47.80
N THR A 310 -20.98 26.66 -48.92
CA THR A 310 -21.27 25.52 -49.83
C THR A 310 -20.03 24.90 -50.48
N ASN A 311 -18.88 25.59 -50.55
CA ASN A 311 -17.67 25.05 -51.15
C ASN A 311 -16.92 24.15 -50.16
N LYS A 312 -16.78 24.58 -48.90
CA LYS A 312 -16.20 23.75 -47.83
C LYS A 312 -17.04 22.50 -47.58
N ILE A 313 -18.38 22.60 -47.61
CA ILE A 313 -19.28 21.44 -47.48
C ILE A 313 -19.03 20.42 -48.58
N LYS A 314 -18.91 20.84 -49.85
CA LYS A 314 -18.67 19.92 -50.97
C LYS A 314 -17.30 19.24 -50.88
N GLN A 315 -16.27 19.97 -50.47
CA GLN A 315 -14.93 19.40 -50.25
C GLN A 315 -14.92 18.39 -49.11
N PHE A 316 -15.65 18.68 -48.03
CA PHE A 316 -15.78 17.79 -46.89
C PHE A 316 -16.57 16.52 -47.21
N ILE A 317 -17.73 16.65 -47.88
CA ILE A 317 -18.53 15.49 -48.34
C ILE A 317 -17.68 14.63 -49.29
N HIS A 318 -16.92 15.23 -50.20
CA HIS A 318 -16.02 14.47 -51.08
C HIS A 318 -14.89 13.79 -50.31
N SER A 319 -14.29 14.45 -49.32
CA SER A 319 -13.21 13.89 -48.51
C SER A 319 -13.68 12.73 -47.66
N ILE A 320 -14.87 12.83 -47.05
CA ILE A 320 -15.44 11.75 -46.25
C ILE A 320 -15.96 10.61 -47.11
N ASN A 321 -16.64 10.88 -48.23
CA ASN A 321 -17.16 9.81 -49.08
C ASN A 321 -16.08 9.14 -49.94
N SER A 322 -14.91 9.77 -50.13
CA SER A 322 -13.73 9.14 -50.73
C SER A 322 -12.91 8.36 -49.71
N PHE A 323 -13.02 8.71 -48.43
CA PHE A 323 -12.60 7.85 -47.33
C PHE A 323 -13.60 6.70 -47.23
N VAL A 324 -13.15 5.45 -47.36
CA VAL A 324 -14.01 4.29 -47.09
C VAL A 324 -13.62 3.72 -45.73
N PRO A 325 -14.13 4.23 -44.60
CA PRO A 325 -14.02 3.51 -43.36
C PRO A 325 -15.29 2.69 -43.13
N ASN A 326 -15.14 1.37 -43.00
CA ASN A 326 -16.05 0.53 -42.21
C ASN A 326 -15.91 0.83 -40.70
N ASP A 327 -15.38 2.00 -40.33
CA ASP A 327 -14.95 2.37 -38.99
C ASP A 327 -15.72 3.63 -38.58
N SER A 328 -16.73 3.42 -37.75
CA SER A 328 -17.65 4.44 -37.24
C SER A 328 -16.94 5.51 -36.41
N ILE A 329 -15.79 5.18 -35.81
CA ILE A 329 -15.07 6.07 -34.91
C ILE A 329 -14.40 7.19 -35.71
N LYS A 330 -13.63 6.82 -36.74
CA LYS A 330 -12.95 7.79 -37.61
C LYS A 330 -13.92 8.70 -38.36
N PHE A 331 -15.08 8.18 -38.75
CA PHE A 331 -16.13 8.98 -39.36
C PHE A 331 -16.63 10.08 -38.40
N MET A 332 -16.94 9.71 -37.16
CA MET A 332 -17.46 10.66 -36.18
C MET A 332 -16.40 11.66 -35.73
N ASP A 333 -15.12 11.29 -35.66
CA ASP A 333 -14.01 12.23 -35.39
C ASP A 333 -13.88 13.28 -36.49
N LEU A 334 -14.00 12.87 -37.76
CA LEU A 334 -13.95 13.79 -38.91
C LEU A 334 -15.17 14.72 -38.94
N VAL A 335 -16.37 14.19 -38.64
CA VAL A 335 -17.60 14.99 -38.52
C VAL A 335 -17.54 15.93 -37.33
N GLY A 336 -17.08 15.48 -36.17
CA GLY A 336 -16.91 16.29 -34.97
C GLY A 336 -15.90 17.41 -35.16
N SER A 337 -14.75 17.11 -35.77
CA SER A 337 -13.71 18.11 -36.07
C SER A 337 -14.21 19.18 -37.06
N PHE A 338 -14.95 18.77 -38.09
CA PHE A 338 -15.55 19.69 -39.05
C PHE A 338 -16.61 20.58 -38.39
N LEU A 339 -17.49 20.01 -37.57
CA LEU A 339 -18.49 20.79 -36.83
C LEU A 339 -17.82 21.74 -35.83
N ALA A 340 -16.74 21.32 -35.16
CA ALA A 340 -15.98 22.18 -34.25
C ALA A 340 -15.29 23.35 -34.98
N GLU A 341 -14.75 23.16 -36.18
CA GLU A 341 -14.18 24.24 -36.99
C GLU A 341 -15.23 25.31 -37.34
N PHE A 342 -16.48 24.90 -37.59
CA PHE A 342 -17.58 25.81 -37.96
C PHE A 342 -18.31 26.43 -36.77
N ILE A 343 -18.33 25.75 -35.61
CA ILE A 343 -18.95 26.24 -34.37
C ILE A 343 -17.99 27.14 -33.58
N GLY A 344 -16.67 26.93 -33.73
CA GLY A 344 -15.62 27.74 -33.10
C GLY A 344 -15.30 29.07 -33.78
N GLN A 345 -15.96 29.39 -34.89
CA GLN A 345 -15.92 30.70 -35.59
C GLN A 345 -17.22 31.47 -35.33
#